data_AF-Q3ARS7-F1
#
_entry.id   AF-Q3ARS7-F1
#
_cell.length_a   1.000
_cell.length_b   1.000
_cell.length_c   1.000
_cell.angle_alpha   90.00
_cell.angle_beta   90.00
_cell.angle_gamma   90.00
#
_symmetry.space_group_name_H-M   'P 1'
#
loop_
_entity.id
_entity.type
_entity.pdbx_description
1 polymer ?
#
loop_
_entity_poly.entity_id
_entity_poly.type
_entity_poly.pdbx_seq_one_letter_code
_entity_poly.pdbx_strand_id
1 'polypeptide(L)'
;MHLKDAYKKKAEAELELAQAKLVELRAKSKNFGAEAHLNYAKHLDDFEHAITNAKHKLHELGEAGEDAWEKLKDGVESALRSSSNKLRDIANKFKD
;
A
#
# COMPACT_ATOMS: atom_id res chain seq x y z
N MET A 1 -16.21 -3.76 -20.86
CA MET A 1 -15.65 -3.50 -19.50
C MET A 1 -15.52 -2.00 -19.36
N HIS A 2 -16.17 -1.40 -18.36
CA HIS A 2 -16.03 0.03 -18.11
C HIS A 2 -14.62 0.34 -17.60
N LEU A 3 -14.09 1.52 -17.93
CA LEU A 3 -12.79 2.02 -17.49
C LEU A 3 -12.64 1.96 -15.95
N LYS A 4 -13.76 2.13 -15.23
CA LYS A 4 -13.83 2.08 -13.77
C LYS A 4 -13.54 0.69 -13.20
N ASP A 5 -14.13 -0.36 -13.77
CA ASP A 5 -13.87 -1.75 -13.35
C ASP A 5 -12.43 -2.16 -13.63
N ALA A 6 -11.88 -1.74 -14.79
CA ALA A 6 -10.49 -2.01 -15.12
C ALA A 6 -9.53 -1.31 -14.14
N TYR A 7 -9.82 -0.06 -13.78
CA TYR A 7 -9.06 0.66 -12.77
C TYR A 7 -9.14 0.01 -11.39
N LYS A 8 -10.35 -0.36 -10.93
CA LYS A 8 -10.55 -1.03 -9.63
C LYS A 8 -9.72 -2.31 -9.54
N LYS A 9 -9.85 -3.20 -10.53
CA LYS A 9 -9.07 -4.44 -10.58
C LYS A 9 -7.56 -4.21 -10.56
N LYS A 10 -7.08 -3.18 -11.28
CA LYS A 10 -5.66 -2.82 -11.27
C LYS A 10 -5.23 -2.36 -9.88
N ALA A 11 -5.97 -1.45 -9.26
CA ALA A 11 -5.66 -0.94 -7.93
C ALA A 11 -5.73 -2.04 -6.86
N GLU A 12 -6.69 -2.96 -6.95
CA GLU A 12 -6.80 -4.15 -6.09
C GLU A 12 -5.54 -5.01 -6.22
N ALA A 13 -5.12 -5.33 -7.44
CA ALA A 13 -3.91 -6.11 -7.70
C ALA A 13 -2.64 -5.43 -7.15
N GLU A 14 -2.52 -4.10 -7.30
CA GLU A 14 -1.39 -3.35 -6.74
C GLU A 14 -1.37 -3.42 -5.20
N LEU A 15 -2.54 -3.39 -4.54
CA LEU A 15 -2.65 -3.53 -3.09
C LEU A 15 -2.36 -4.94 -2.60
N GLU A 16 -2.77 -5.96 -3.34
CA GLU A 16 -2.43 -7.35 -3.05
C GLU A 16 -0.91 -7.57 -3.15
N LEU A 17 -0.27 -7.04 -4.18
CA LEU A 17 1.19 -7.07 -4.32
C LEU A 17 1.90 -6.34 -3.19
N ALA A 18 1.39 -5.18 -2.76
CA ALA A 18 1.92 -4.43 -1.62
C ALA A 18 1.80 -5.24 -0.31
N GLN A 19 0.67 -5.90 -0.08
CA GLN A 19 0.45 -6.77 1.07
C GLN A 19 1.41 -7.95 1.08
N ALA A 20 1.61 -8.61 -0.07
CA ALA A 20 2.56 -9.72 -0.19
C ALA A 20 3.99 -9.28 0.17
N LYS A 21 4.42 -8.11 -0.34
CA LYS A 21 5.72 -7.53 0.00
C LYS A 21 5.84 -7.18 1.49
N LEU A 22 4.79 -6.65 2.12
CA LEU A 22 4.78 -6.40 3.56
C LEU A 22 5.03 -7.69 4.36
N VAL A 23 4.38 -8.78 3.99
CA VAL A 23 4.58 -10.10 4.64
C VAL A 23 6.01 -10.58 4.46
N GLU A 24 6.57 -10.47 3.25
CA GLU A 24 7.96 -10.84 2.97
C GLU A 24 8.94 -10.01 3.82
N LEU A 25 8.75 -8.69 3.90
CA LEU A 25 9.62 -7.79 4.66
C LEU A 25 9.50 -8.01 6.17
N ARG A 26 8.29 -8.30 6.69
CA ARG A 26 8.11 -8.73 8.09
C ARG A 26 8.83 -10.04 8.38
N ALA A 27 8.83 -10.99 7.45
CA ALA A 27 9.55 -12.24 7.64
C ALA A 27 11.07 -11.99 7.65
N LYS A 28 11.59 -11.20 6.70
CA LYS A 28 13.00 -10.81 6.66
C LYS A 28 13.43 -10.02 7.90
N SER A 29 12.57 -9.14 8.43
CA SER A 29 12.92 -8.31 9.58
C SER A 29 13.13 -9.11 10.87
N LYS A 30 12.55 -10.31 10.98
CA LYS A 30 12.77 -11.23 12.10
C LYS A 30 14.18 -11.82 12.14
N ASN A 31 14.92 -11.76 11.02
CA ASN A 31 16.27 -12.29 10.92
C ASN A 31 17.35 -11.25 11.27
N PHE A 32 16.98 -9.99 11.54
CA PHE A 32 17.92 -8.97 12.00
C PHE A 32 18.04 -8.95 13.52
N GLY A 33 19.11 -8.30 14.01
CA GLY A 33 19.27 -8.01 15.44
C GLY A 33 18.12 -7.17 16.01
N ALA A 34 17.96 -7.18 17.33
CA ALA A 34 16.80 -6.60 18.02
C ALA A 34 16.57 -5.10 17.73
N GLU A 35 17.65 -4.30 17.59
CA GLU A 35 17.56 -2.87 17.30
C GLU A 35 17.08 -2.59 15.86
N ALA A 36 17.66 -3.30 14.89
CA ALA A 36 17.21 -3.25 13.50
C ALA A 36 15.75 -3.73 13.39
N HIS A 37 15.39 -4.81 14.09
CA HIS A 37 14.01 -5.30 14.12
C HIS A 37 13.01 -4.24 14.57
N LEU A 38 13.28 -3.52 15.67
CA LEU A 38 12.40 -2.45 16.17
C LEU A 38 12.23 -1.30 15.17
N ASN A 39 13.34 -0.86 14.56
CA ASN A 39 13.29 0.20 13.55
C ASN A 39 12.47 -0.23 12.33
N TYR A 40 12.72 -1.43 11.80
CA TYR A 40 11.95 -1.98 10.68
C TYR A 40 10.49 -2.24 11.02
N ALA A 41 10.19 -2.72 12.22
CA ALA A 41 8.82 -2.98 12.65
C ALA A 41 7.96 -1.70 12.56
N LYS A 42 8.50 -0.55 13.00
CA LYS A 42 7.80 0.74 12.90
C LYS A 42 7.54 1.15 11.44
N HIS A 43 8.53 0.98 10.57
CA HIS A 43 8.36 1.30 9.14
C HIS A 43 7.37 0.34 8.44
N LEU A 44 7.37 -0.93 8.81
CA LEU A 44 6.45 -1.93 8.27
C LEU A 44 5.01 -1.70 8.74
N ASP A 45 4.83 -1.26 9.99
CA ASP A 45 3.53 -0.85 10.53
C ASP A 45 2.97 0.36 9.77
N ASP A 46 3.80 1.37 9.53
CA ASP A 46 3.45 2.56 8.76
C ASP A 46 3.12 2.24 7.28
N PHE A 47 3.74 1.21 6.71
CA PHE A 47 3.41 0.66 5.40
C PHE A 47 2.09 -0.13 5.41
N GLU A 48 1.82 -0.94 6.44
CA GLU A 48 0.54 -1.64 6.63
C GLU A 48 -0.63 -0.66 6.75
N HIS A 49 -0.45 0.41 7.51
CA HIS A 49 -1.44 1.50 7.62
C HIS A 49 -1.71 2.16 6.26
N ALA A 50 -0.67 2.37 5.44
CA ALA A 50 -0.84 2.95 4.11
C ALA A 50 -1.63 2.03 3.15
N ILE A 51 -1.34 0.72 3.17
CA ILE A 51 -2.08 -0.29 2.40
C ILE A 51 -3.55 -0.33 2.83
N THR A 52 -3.80 -0.32 4.14
CA THR A 52 -5.16 -0.38 4.71
C THR A 52 -5.97 0.85 4.33
N ASN A 53 -5.37 2.04 4.43
CA ASN A 53 -6.01 3.29 4.00
C ASN A 53 -6.29 3.31 2.49
N ALA A 54 -5.38 2.81 1.67
CA ALA A 54 -5.58 2.71 0.23
C ALA A 54 -6.69 1.70 -0.14
N LYS A 55 -6.79 0.56 0.56
CA LYS A 55 -7.90 -0.39 0.44
C LYS A 55 -9.24 0.25 0.80
N HIS A 56 -9.30 1.00 1.89
CA HIS A 56 -10.51 1.72 2.29
C HIS A 56 -10.95 2.71 1.22
N LYS A 57 -10.03 3.56 0.73
CA LYS A 57 -10.33 4.52 -0.33
C LYS A 57 -10.79 3.85 -1.64
N LEU A 58 -10.21 2.70 -1.97
CA LEU A 58 -10.60 1.93 -3.14
C LEU A 58 -12.00 1.33 -2.99
N HIS A 59 -12.37 0.92 -1.78
CA HIS A 59 -13.73 0.48 -1.45
C HIS A 59 -14.73 1.65 -1.58
N GLU A 60 -14.41 2.83 -1.04
CA GLU A 60 -15.23 4.04 -1.20
C GLU A 60 -15.39 4.44 -2.67
N LEU A 61 -14.31 4.36 -3.48
CA LEU A 61 -14.36 4.53 -4.93
C LEU A 61 -15.22 3.44 -5.62
N GLY A 62 -15.27 2.26 -5.00
CA GLY A 62 -16.16 1.13 -5.27
C GLY A 62 -17.62 1.54 -5.36
N GLU A 63 -18.06 2.22 -4.31
CA GLU A 63 -19.45 2.60 -4.04
C GLU A 63 -19.81 3.97 -4.64
N ALA A 64 -18.82 4.74 -5.08
CA ALA A 64 -19.01 6.06 -5.63
C ALA A 64 -19.81 6.08 -6.93
N GLY A 65 -20.74 7.03 -7.03
CA GLY A 65 -21.40 7.39 -8.29
C GLY A 65 -20.45 8.06 -9.27
N GLU A 66 -20.86 8.18 -10.54
CA GLU A 66 -19.98 8.62 -11.62
C GLU A 66 -19.38 10.01 -11.42
N ASP A 67 -20.14 10.92 -10.81
CA ASP A 67 -19.77 12.31 -10.55
C ASP A 67 -18.67 12.45 -9.48
N ALA A 68 -18.65 11.54 -8.49
CA ALA A 68 -17.67 11.52 -7.41
C ALA A 68 -16.44 10.67 -7.73
N TRP A 69 -16.53 9.81 -8.76
CA TRP A 69 -15.52 8.81 -9.07
C TRP A 69 -14.15 9.42 -9.39
N GLU A 70 -14.08 10.42 -10.26
CA GLU A 70 -12.81 11.06 -10.65
C GLU A 70 -12.09 11.70 -9.44
N LYS A 71 -12.84 12.33 -8.53
CA LYS A 71 -12.28 12.96 -7.32
C LYS A 71 -11.75 11.91 -6.33
N LEU A 72 -12.50 10.83 -6.12
CA LEU A 72 -12.10 9.76 -5.22
C LEU A 72 -10.93 8.94 -5.77
N LYS A 73 -10.87 8.81 -7.10
CA LYS A 73 -9.78 8.13 -7.81
C LYS A 73 -8.43 8.78 -7.50
N ASP A 74 -8.33 10.10 -7.56
CA ASP A 74 -7.12 10.84 -7.19
C ASP A 74 -6.67 10.54 -5.74
N GLY A 75 -7.63 10.40 -4.82
CA GLY A 75 -7.37 9.99 -3.45
C GLY A 75 -6.78 8.57 -3.33
N VAL A 76 -7.27 7.63 -4.15
CA VAL A 76 -6.71 6.28 -4.24
C VAL A 76 -5.31 6.30 -4.86
N GLU A 77 -5.10 7.02 -5.96
CA GLU A 77 -3.79 7.15 -6.62
C GLU A 77 -2.74 7.75 -5.67
N SER A 78 -3.12 8.77 -4.91
CA SER A 78 -2.27 9.39 -3.88
C SER A 78 -1.91 8.40 -2.76
N ALA A 79 -2.87 7.59 -2.29
CA ALA A 79 -2.62 6.60 -1.25
C ALA A 79 -1.72 5.44 -1.73
N LEU A 80 -1.90 4.98 -2.97
CA LEU A 80 -1.03 3.99 -3.62
C LEU A 80 0.39 4.52 -3.81
N ARG A 81 0.53 5.77 -4.26
CA ARG A 81 1.84 6.42 -4.40
C ARG A 81 2.55 6.57 -3.07
N SER A 82 1.84 6.96 -2.01
CA SER A 82 2.38 7.03 -0.65
C SER A 82 2.87 5.66 -0.18
N SER A 83 2.06 4.61 -0.37
CA SER A 83 2.42 3.22 -0.05
C SER A 83 3.69 2.78 -0.78
N SER A 84 3.79 3.09 -2.08
CA SER A 84 4.97 2.78 -2.91
C SER A 84 6.23 3.51 -2.44
N ASN A 85 6.12 4.77 -2.02
CA ASN A 85 7.24 5.52 -1.47
C ASN A 85 7.72 4.93 -0.13
N LYS A 86 6.80 4.56 0.77
CA LYS A 86 7.14 3.89 2.04
C LYS A 86 7.85 2.56 1.80
N LEU A 87 7.35 1.76 0.87
CA LEU A 87 8.00 0.51 0.47
C LEU A 87 9.43 0.74 -0.03
N ARG A 88 9.65 1.78 -0.85
CA ARG A 88 10.98 2.14 -1.35
C ARG A 88 11.91 2.61 -0.22
N ASP A 89 11.40 3.36 0.75
CA ASP A 89 12.15 3.76 1.94
C ASP A 89 12.61 2.55 2.77
N ILE A 90 11.69 1.61 3.01
CA ILE A 90 11.99 0.33 3.67
C ILE A 90 13.04 -0.42 2.87
N ALA A 91 12.86 -0.60 1.56
CA ALA A 91 13.79 -1.34 0.72
C ALA A 91 15.19 -0.71 0.68
N ASN A 92 15.31 0.61 0.78
CA ASN A 92 16.59 1.30 0.90
C ASN A 92 17.25 1.04 2.26
N LYS A 93 16.49 1.09 3.36
CA LYS A 93 17.03 0.75 4.69
C LYS A 93 17.54 -0.68 4.74
N PHE A 94 16.84 -1.63 4.11
CA PHE A 94 17.28 -3.03 4.00
C PHE A 94 18.59 -3.24 3.22
N LYS A 95 19.06 -2.25 2.45
CA LYS A 95 20.32 -2.31 1.70
C LYS A 95 21.49 -1.69 2.46
N ASP A 96 21.21 -0.92 3.51
CA ASP A 96 22.19 -0.33 4.43
C ASP A 96 22.50 -1.33 5.56
#